data_AF-R5IZQ2-F1
#
_entry.id   AF-R5IZQ2-F1
#
_cell.length_a   1.000
_cell.length_b   1.000
_cell.length_c   1.000
_cell.angle_alpha   90.00
_cell.angle_beta   90.00
_cell.angle_gamma   90.00
#
_symmetry.space_group_name_H-M   'P 1'
#
loop_
_entity.id
_entity.type
_entity.pdbx_description
1 polymer ?
#
loop_
_entity_poly.entity_id
_entity_poly.type
_entity_poly.pdbx_seq_one_letter_code
_entity_poly.pdbx_strand_id
1 'polypeptide(L)'
;MQSVRDDKSAYCERQLLRAMCRGERYACGRLGEPEELDKIDVRTLWAHDKSVLASSRVELFYLGSKSVGEAEALLQPLLAHLPRTACVPVGTNPGPQPQALRRFSEVMPLAQSRISLGFRTDVTLRSAQYPVMLLLNAMLGGGEQNRLYTVVRGRMALCYEAGSWYDGHKGILTASAGCGRTDLPAVEQEILHQLAELAAGRFSQSELETARTGLLSDLRLLCDSPGRLDEFYTGRAAEGISQSPAELAAALCAVTAEDVCAAARRVRPDAVYTLEEA
;
A
#
# COMPACT_ATOMS: atom_id res chain seq x y z
N MET A 1 -6.37 -17.79 5.69
CA MET A 1 -7.60 -16.97 5.65
C MET A 1 -8.18 -16.73 7.04
N GLN A 2 -8.27 -17.75 7.89
CA GLN A 2 -8.74 -17.61 9.28
C GLN A 2 -7.87 -16.66 10.13
N SER A 3 -6.55 -16.75 9.99
CA SER A 3 -5.60 -15.81 10.63
C SER A 3 -5.82 -14.33 10.28
N VAL A 4 -6.34 -13.99 9.09
CA VAL A 4 -6.68 -12.58 8.75
C VAL A 4 -7.96 -12.14 9.44
N ARG A 5 -8.87 -13.06 9.78
CA ARG A 5 -10.08 -12.77 10.57
C ARG A 5 -9.76 -12.64 12.05
N ASP A 6 -8.68 -13.29 12.50
CA ASP A 6 -8.17 -13.21 13.87
C ASP A 6 -7.41 -11.90 14.10
N ASP A 7 -6.64 -11.45 13.09
CA ASP A 7 -6.09 -10.09 13.05
C ASP A 7 -7.17 -9.08 12.63
N LYS A 8 -7.82 -8.46 13.63
CA LYS A 8 -8.89 -7.48 13.40
C LYS A 8 -8.43 -6.24 12.64
N SER A 9 -7.14 -5.88 12.74
CA SER A 9 -6.55 -4.76 12.02
C SER A 9 -6.52 -5.06 10.52
N ALA A 10 -5.90 -6.18 10.16
CA ALA A 10 -5.81 -6.64 8.78
C ALA A 10 -7.19 -6.93 8.19
N TYR A 11 -8.13 -7.45 8.99
CA TYR A 11 -9.52 -7.63 8.57
C TYR A 11 -10.19 -6.31 8.21
N CYS A 12 -10.14 -5.30 9.10
CA CYS A 12 -10.77 -4.00 8.89
C CYS A 12 -10.24 -3.32 7.61
N GLU A 13 -8.93 -3.30 7.42
CA GLU A 13 -8.30 -2.73 6.22
C GLU A 13 -8.68 -3.50 4.95
N ARG A 14 -8.72 -4.83 5.01
CA ARG A 14 -9.16 -5.66 3.87
C ARG A 14 -10.61 -5.34 3.48
N GLN A 15 -11.50 -5.20 4.46
CA GLN A 15 -12.90 -4.86 4.20
C GLN A 15 -13.06 -3.46 3.60
N LEU A 16 -12.26 -2.50 4.08
CA LEU A 16 -12.15 -1.17 3.46
C LEU A 16 -11.72 -1.28 1.98
N LEU A 17 -10.62 -1.97 1.68
CA LEU A 17 -10.12 -2.11 0.30
C LEU A 17 -11.13 -2.82 -0.62
N ARG A 18 -11.83 -3.83 -0.11
CA ARG A 18 -12.95 -4.49 -0.81
C ARG A 18 -14.06 -3.52 -1.17
N ALA A 19 -14.47 -2.66 -0.23
CA ALA A 19 -15.50 -1.67 -0.45
C ALA A 19 -15.05 -0.58 -1.44
N MET A 20 -13.80 -0.12 -1.32
CA MET A 20 -13.20 0.88 -2.20
C MET A 20 -13.11 0.39 -3.65
N CYS A 21 -12.65 -0.85 -3.85
CA CYS A 21 -12.35 -1.42 -5.16
C CYS A 21 -13.45 -2.36 -5.67
N ARG A 22 -14.68 -2.21 -5.19
CA ARG A 22 -15.82 -3.06 -5.58
C ARG A 22 -15.99 -3.07 -7.11
N GLY A 23 -16.05 -4.27 -7.68
CA GLY A 23 -16.14 -4.47 -9.14
C GLY A 23 -14.79 -4.50 -9.86
N GLU A 24 -13.70 -4.29 -9.13
CA GLU A 24 -12.33 -4.39 -9.65
C GLU A 24 -11.67 -5.67 -9.13
N ARG A 25 -10.73 -6.24 -9.90
CA ARG A 25 -9.96 -7.42 -9.45
C ARG A 25 -9.21 -7.18 -8.14
N TYR A 26 -8.85 -5.92 -7.87
CA TYR A 26 -8.12 -5.49 -6.68
C TYR A 26 -8.95 -5.62 -5.38
N ALA A 27 -10.28 -5.74 -5.46
CA ALA A 27 -11.09 -6.07 -4.28
C ALA A 27 -10.86 -7.51 -3.78
N CYS A 28 -10.38 -8.41 -4.65
CA CYS A 28 -10.10 -9.79 -4.24
C CYS A 28 -8.83 -9.81 -3.38
N GLY A 29 -8.92 -10.40 -2.19
CA GLY A 29 -7.75 -10.56 -1.33
C GLY A 29 -6.71 -11.50 -1.97
N ARG A 30 -5.44 -11.37 -1.56
CA ARG A 30 -4.33 -12.18 -2.09
C ARG A 30 -4.60 -13.69 -2.09
N LEU A 31 -5.31 -14.19 -1.07
CA LEU A 31 -5.63 -15.61 -0.94
C LEU A 31 -6.96 -16.00 -1.60
N GLY A 32 -7.76 -15.04 -2.06
CA GLY A 32 -9.15 -15.24 -2.47
C GLY A 32 -10.14 -15.23 -1.31
N GLU A 33 -11.34 -15.75 -1.57
CA GLU A 33 -12.41 -15.93 -0.59
C GLU A 33 -12.54 -17.41 -0.19
N PRO A 34 -12.81 -17.72 1.09
CA PRO A 34 -13.03 -19.10 1.52
C PRO A 34 -14.12 -19.82 0.72
N GLU A 35 -15.19 -19.13 0.36
CA GLU A 35 -16.35 -19.67 -0.36
C GLU A 35 -16.02 -20.05 -1.81
N GLU A 36 -14.92 -19.54 -2.37
CA GLU A 36 -14.46 -19.89 -3.72
C GLU A 36 -13.56 -21.14 -3.71
N LEU A 37 -13.03 -21.55 -2.55
CA LEU A 37 -12.12 -22.71 -2.46
C LEU A 37 -12.81 -24.02 -2.84
N ASP A 38 -14.07 -24.20 -2.45
CA ASP A 38 -14.85 -25.41 -2.73
C ASP A 38 -15.11 -25.61 -4.25
N LYS A 39 -14.90 -24.57 -5.06
CA LYS A 39 -15.04 -24.62 -6.51
C LYS A 39 -13.74 -25.00 -7.23
N ILE A 40 -12.62 -25.08 -6.50
CA ILE A 40 -11.31 -25.42 -7.06
C ILE A 40 -11.14 -26.93 -7.00
N ASP A 41 -10.88 -27.54 -8.15
CA ASP A 41 -10.56 -28.97 -8.26
C ASP A 41 -9.20 -29.15 -8.96
N VAL A 42 -8.70 -30.39 -8.97
CA VAL A 42 -7.40 -30.71 -9.57
C VAL A 42 -7.31 -30.34 -11.05
N ARG A 43 -8.42 -30.43 -11.80
CA ARG A 43 -8.45 -30.13 -13.23
C ARG A 43 -8.42 -28.63 -13.48
N THR A 44 -9.22 -27.86 -12.73
CA THR A 44 -9.26 -26.40 -12.86
C THR A 44 -7.93 -25.78 -12.40
N LEU A 45 -7.34 -26.31 -11.32
CA LEU A 45 -6.02 -25.87 -10.85
C LEU A 45 -4.92 -26.17 -11.87
N TRP A 46 -4.90 -27.38 -12.44
CA TRP A 46 -3.91 -27.76 -13.45
C TRP A 46 -4.04 -26.96 -14.75
N ALA A 47 -5.27 -26.68 -15.20
CA ALA A 47 -5.51 -25.82 -16.34
C ALA A 47 -5.04 -24.39 -16.08
N HIS A 48 -5.27 -23.87 -14.86
CA HIS A 48 -4.81 -22.55 -14.44
C HIS A 48 -3.28 -22.47 -14.39
N ASP A 49 -2.61 -23.45 -13.78
CA ASP A 49 -1.14 -23.53 -13.73
C ASP A 49 -0.50 -23.46 -15.14
N LYS A 50 -0.97 -24.31 -16.05
CA LYS A 50 -0.52 -24.29 -17.46
C LYS A 50 -0.74 -22.94 -18.11
N SER A 51 -1.90 -22.30 -17.87
CA SER A 51 -2.19 -20.96 -18.41
C SER A 51 -1.20 -19.94 -17.86
N VAL A 52 -0.94 -19.91 -16.55
CA VAL A 52 -0.01 -18.97 -15.91
C VAL A 52 1.40 -19.14 -16.46
N LEU A 53 1.92 -20.37 -16.54
CA LEU A 53 3.25 -20.63 -17.08
C LEU A 53 3.38 -20.25 -18.56
N ALA A 54 2.31 -20.45 -19.33
CA ALA A 54 2.31 -20.14 -20.75
C ALA A 54 2.16 -18.65 -21.06
N SER A 55 1.46 -17.89 -20.19
CA SER A 55 1.05 -16.54 -20.51
C SER A 55 1.53 -15.41 -19.59
N SER A 56 1.99 -15.69 -18.37
CA SER A 56 2.41 -14.63 -17.45
C SER A 56 3.74 -14.01 -17.86
N ARG A 57 3.95 -12.74 -17.54
CA ARG A 57 5.30 -12.15 -17.57
C ARG A 57 6.19 -12.85 -16.55
N VAL A 58 7.41 -13.21 -16.95
CA VAL A 58 8.42 -13.82 -16.07
C VAL A 58 9.56 -12.82 -15.96
N GLU A 59 9.87 -12.41 -14.73
CA GLU A 59 11.00 -11.56 -14.39
C GLU A 59 11.95 -12.38 -13.51
N LEU A 60 13.26 -12.18 -13.71
CA LEU A 60 14.29 -12.88 -12.96
C LEU A 60 15.18 -11.87 -12.27
N PHE A 61 15.14 -11.90 -10.94
CA PHE A 61 16.00 -11.09 -10.10
C PHE A 61 17.16 -11.93 -9.63
N TYR A 62 18.37 -11.52 -10.00
CA TYR A 62 19.60 -12.19 -9.63
C TYR A 62 20.47 -11.25 -8.79
N LEU A 63 20.78 -11.70 -7.58
CA LEU A 63 21.74 -11.06 -6.69
C LEU A 63 22.82 -12.08 -6.36
N GLY A 64 24.04 -11.85 -6.84
CA GLY A 64 25.16 -12.77 -6.62
C GLY A 64 26.47 -12.27 -7.21
N SER A 65 27.50 -13.09 -7.11
CA SER A 65 28.88 -12.72 -7.47
C SER A 65 29.21 -12.82 -8.96
N LYS A 66 28.42 -13.59 -9.73
CA LYS A 66 28.58 -13.70 -11.18
C LYS A 66 28.16 -12.41 -11.89
N SER A 67 28.81 -12.12 -13.00
CA SER A 67 28.35 -11.07 -13.91
C SER A 67 26.99 -11.42 -14.53
N VAL A 68 26.30 -10.40 -15.05
CA VAL A 68 25.00 -10.58 -15.72
C VAL A 68 25.10 -11.62 -16.84
N GLY A 69 26.11 -11.52 -17.72
CA GLY A 69 26.28 -12.46 -18.83
C GLY A 69 26.55 -13.90 -18.39
N GLU A 70 27.29 -14.11 -17.30
CA GLU A 70 27.48 -15.45 -16.73
C GLU A 70 26.19 -16.02 -16.12
N ALA A 71 25.41 -15.20 -15.42
CA ALA A 71 24.12 -15.61 -14.87
C ALA A 71 23.12 -15.93 -15.99
N GLU A 72 23.05 -15.11 -17.03
CA GLU A 72 22.22 -15.34 -18.22
C GLU A 72 22.59 -16.65 -18.91
N ALA A 73 23.88 -16.91 -19.14
CA ALA A 73 24.35 -18.15 -19.78
C ALA A 73 23.96 -19.42 -18.99
N LEU A 74 23.88 -19.33 -17.65
CA LEU A 74 23.45 -20.44 -16.79
C LEU A 74 21.93 -20.61 -16.76
N LEU A 75 21.17 -19.51 -16.78
CA LEU A 75 19.72 -19.52 -16.64
C LEU A 75 19.01 -19.80 -17.97
N GLN A 76 19.56 -19.34 -19.10
CA GLN A 76 18.91 -19.44 -20.41
C GLN A 76 18.55 -20.89 -20.79
N PRO A 77 19.41 -21.91 -20.62
CA PRO A 77 19.04 -23.30 -20.92
C PRO A 77 17.92 -23.83 -20.02
N LEU A 78 17.89 -23.41 -18.74
CA LEU A 78 16.88 -23.84 -17.78
C LEU A 78 15.48 -23.29 -18.12
N LEU A 79 15.45 -22.07 -18.69
CA LEU A 79 14.22 -21.36 -19.01
C LEU A 79 13.72 -21.63 -20.43
N ALA A 80 14.57 -22.19 -21.30
CA ALA A 80 14.24 -22.53 -22.68
C ALA A 80 13.05 -23.50 -22.80
N HIS A 81 12.77 -24.27 -21.75
CA HIS A 81 11.70 -25.26 -21.70
C HIS A 81 10.38 -24.74 -21.11
N LEU A 82 10.32 -23.46 -20.71
CA LEU A 82 9.06 -22.88 -20.24
C LEU A 82 8.03 -22.94 -21.38
N PRO A 83 6.77 -23.34 -21.12
CA PRO A 83 5.75 -23.56 -22.15
C PRO A 83 5.17 -22.24 -22.68
N ARG A 84 6.02 -21.32 -23.15
CA ARG A 84 5.69 -19.94 -23.51
C ARG A 84 4.85 -19.89 -24.79
N THR A 85 3.68 -19.27 -24.71
CA THR A 85 2.82 -19.02 -25.89
C THR A 85 2.71 -17.53 -26.21
N ALA A 86 2.21 -16.73 -25.25
CA ALA A 86 2.05 -15.28 -25.43
C ALA A 86 2.05 -14.57 -24.08
N CYS A 87 2.78 -13.45 -23.93
CA CYS A 87 2.78 -12.69 -22.68
C CYS A 87 1.52 -11.83 -22.58
N VAL A 88 0.67 -12.09 -21.59
CA VAL A 88 -0.51 -11.27 -21.29
C VAL A 88 -0.14 -10.28 -20.18
N PRO A 89 -0.16 -8.97 -20.46
CA PRO A 89 0.16 -7.98 -19.44
C PRO A 89 -0.90 -8.02 -18.34
N VAL A 90 -0.43 -8.12 -17.10
CA VAL A 90 -1.25 -7.91 -15.90
C VAL A 90 -0.96 -6.51 -15.39
N GLY A 91 -2.00 -5.87 -14.87
CA GLY A 91 -1.89 -4.53 -14.35
C GLY A 91 -3.17 -4.12 -13.65
N THR A 92 -3.09 -2.94 -13.05
CA THR A 92 -4.22 -2.34 -12.37
C THR A 92 -4.30 -0.87 -12.78
N ASN A 93 -5.53 -0.38 -12.92
CA ASN A 93 -5.77 1.04 -13.15
C ASN A 93 -6.32 1.66 -11.87
N PRO A 94 -5.97 2.91 -11.52
CA PRO A 94 -6.67 3.63 -10.47
C PRO A 94 -8.19 3.60 -10.71
N GLY A 95 -8.94 3.39 -9.63
CA GLY A 95 -10.40 3.48 -9.67
C GLY A 95 -10.85 4.92 -9.90
N PRO A 96 -12.13 5.15 -10.27
CA PRO A 96 -12.66 6.50 -10.37
C PRO A 96 -12.60 7.23 -9.03
N GLN A 97 -12.47 8.55 -9.07
CA GLN A 97 -12.57 9.38 -7.88
C GLN A 97 -13.99 9.25 -7.28
N PRO A 98 -14.11 9.14 -5.95
CA PRO A 98 -15.40 8.97 -5.28
C PRO A 98 -16.24 10.24 -5.42
N GLN A 99 -17.55 10.08 -5.65
CA GLN A 99 -18.49 11.20 -5.65
C GLN A 99 -18.89 11.64 -4.23
N ALA A 100 -18.89 10.69 -3.28
CA ALA A 100 -19.24 10.91 -1.89
C ALA A 100 -18.51 9.90 -0.99
N LEU A 101 -18.29 10.29 0.26
CA LEU A 101 -17.73 9.41 1.28
C LEU A 101 -18.72 8.30 1.63
N ARG A 102 -18.29 7.05 1.49
CA ARG A 102 -19.08 5.86 1.82
C ARG A 102 -18.75 5.36 3.22
N ARG A 103 -19.72 4.77 3.91
CA ARG A 103 -19.57 4.31 5.30
C ARG A 103 -20.07 2.89 5.45
N PHE A 104 -19.29 2.09 6.16
CA PHE A 104 -19.57 0.69 6.45
C PHE A 104 -19.23 0.42 7.91
N SER A 105 -20.06 -0.36 8.58
CA SER A 105 -19.81 -0.79 9.96
C SER A 105 -20.17 -2.25 10.13
N GLU A 106 -19.43 -2.94 10.98
CA GLU A 106 -19.65 -4.32 11.38
C GLU A 106 -19.44 -4.45 12.88
N VAL A 107 -20.39 -5.08 13.58
CA VAL A 107 -20.27 -5.37 15.01
C VAL A 107 -19.70 -6.77 15.19
N MET A 108 -18.65 -6.93 16.00
CA MET A 108 -18.11 -8.26 16.33
C MET A 108 -17.44 -8.32 17.71
N PRO A 109 -17.18 -9.52 18.25
CA PRO A 109 -16.41 -9.67 19.48
C PRO A 109 -14.96 -9.22 19.25
N LEU A 110 -14.58 -8.10 19.85
CA LEU A 110 -13.28 -7.46 19.72
C LEU A 110 -12.99 -6.66 21.00
N ALA A 111 -11.72 -6.56 21.39
CA ALA A 111 -11.33 -5.88 22.63
C ALA A 111 -11.40 -4.34 22.51
N GLN A 112 -11.24 -3.81 21.30
CA GLN A 112 -11.25 -2.38 20.99
C GLN A 112 -11.73 -2.15 19.57
N SER A 113 -12.64 -1.20 19.38
CA SER A 113 -13.16 -0.83 18.07
C SER A 113 -12.04 -0.39 17.14
N ARG A 114 -12.23 -0.59 15.84
CA ARG A 114 -11.25 -0.21 14.82
C ARG A 114 -11.90 0.64 13.75
N ILE A 115 -11.14 1.58 13.23
CA ILE A 115 -11.52 2.43 12.10
C ILE A 115 -10.45 2.35 11.01
N SER A 116 -10.88 2.29 9.76
CA SER A 116 -10.02 2.41 8.59
C SER A 116 -10.66 3.37 7.59
N LEU A 117 -9.95 4.42 7.25
CA LEU A 117 -10.31 5.41 6.24
C LEU A 117 -9.49 5.17 4.99
N GLY A 118 -10.17 5.13 3.86
CA GLY A 118 -9.57 4.97 2.55
C GLY A 118 -9.68 6.25 1.74
N PHE A 119 -8.61 6.60 1.06
CA PHE A 119 -8.52 7.76 0.22
C PHE A 119 -8.03 7.38 -1.18
N ARG A 120 -8.57 8.03 -2.20
CA ARG A 120 -8.09 7.94 -3.59
C ARG A 120 -7.15 9.10 -3.89
N THR A 121 -6.12 8.79 -4.67
CA THR A 121 -5.20 9.75 -5.27
C THR A 121 -5.11 9.45 -6.76
N ASP A 122 -4.68 10.44 -7.54
CA ASP A 122 -4.37 10.31 -8.96
C ASP A 122 -2.86 10.14 -9.19
N VAL A 123 -2.12 9.83 -8.14
CA VAL A 123 -0.68 9.57 -8.16
C VAL A 123 -0.51 8.05 -8.07
N THR A 124 0.33 7.48 -8.93
CA THR A 124 0.70 6.07 -8.90
C THR A 124 2.21 5.93 -8.92
N LEU A 125 2.74 4.71 -8.88
CA LEU A 125 4.15 4.40 -9.08
C LEU A 125 4.73 5.01 -10.36
N ARG A 126 3.90 5.18 -11.40
CA ARG A 126 4.28 5.77 -12.69
C ARG A 126 4.32 7.29 -12.68
N SER A 127 3.72 7.93 -11.67
CA SER A 127 3.61 9.39 -11.60
C SER A 127 4.92 9.99 -11.07
N ALA A 128 5.35 11.11 -11.67
CA ALA A 128 6.50 11.86 -11.17
C ALA A 128 6.31 12.34 -9.71
N GLN A 129 5.07 12.49 -9.25
CA GLN A 129 4.72 12.88 -7.89
C GLN A 129 4.75 11.72 -6.88
N TYR A 130 5.09 10.48 -7.29
CA TYR A 130 5.17 9.33 -6.39
C TYR A 130 6.05 9.58 -5.14
N PRO A 131 7.27 10.18 -5.25
CA PRO A 131 8.08 10.51 -4.08
C PRO A 131 7.39 11.47 -3.11
N VAL A 132 6.58 12.40 -3.63
CA VAL A 132 5.81 13.35 -2.82
C VAL A 132 4.75 12.61 -1.99
N MET A 133 4.08 11.62 -2.59
CA MET A 133 3.10 10.80 -1.86
C MET A 133 3.73 9.91 -0.79
N LEU A 134 4.95 9.41 -1.02
CA LEU A 134 5.69 8.69 0.01
C LEU A 134 5.99 9.59 1.21
N LEU A 135 6.46 10.82 0.97
CA LEU A 135 6.71 11.79 2.04
C LEU A 135 5.42 12.18 2.77
N LEU A 136 4.34 12.45 2.02
CA LEU A 136 3.04 12.75 2.60
C LEU A 136 2.56 11.62 3.52
N ASN A 137 2.65 10.37 3.06
CA ASN A 137 2.30 9.20 3.87
C ASN A 137 3.19 9.09 5.11
N ALA A 138 4.51 9.28 4.96
CA ALA A 138 5.46 9.22 6.08
C ALA A 138 5.15 10.26 7.17
N MET A 139 4.81 11.49 6.78
CA MET A 139 4.41 12.56 7.72
C MET A 139 3.06 12.26 8.37
N LEU A 140 2.08 11.75 7.61
CA LEU A 140 0.75 11.44 8.13
C LEU A 140 0.81 10.31 9.16
N GLY A 141 1.21 9.11 8.75
CA GLY A 141 1.06 7.90 9.58
C GLY A 141 2.01 6.75 9.24
N GLY A 142 2.78 6.84 8.16
CA GLY A 142 3.65 5.75 7.68
C GLY A 142 5.10 5.83 8.15
N GLY A 143 5.53 6.97 8.71
CA GLY A 143 6.89 7.16 9.26
C GLY A 143 6.94 6.92 10.77
N GLU A 144 8.15 6.83 11.33
CA GLU A 144 8.32 6.56 12.78
C GLU A 144 7.82 7.72 13.67
N GLN A 145 8.06 8.96 13.25
CA GLN A 145 7.60 10.17 13.94
C GLN A 145 6.49 10.84 13.13
N ASN A 146 5.32 10.21 13.13
CA ASN A 146 4.17 10.63 12.33
C ASN A 146 3.09 11.35 13.15
N ARG A 147 2.22 12.09 12.45
CA ARG A 147 1.13 12.87 13.05
C ARG A 147 0.08 12.00 13.73
N LEU A 148 -0.36 10.93 13.07
CA LEU A 148 -1.43 10.07 13.60
C LEU A 148 -1.03 9.45 14.93
N TYR A 149 0.21 8.98 15.08
CA TYR A 149 0.75 8.48 16.32
C TYR A 149 0.90 9.60 17.36
N THR A 150 1.52 10.72 17.00
CA THR A 150 1.81 11.79 17.97
C THR A 150 0.56 12.49 18.50
N VAL A 151 -0.42 12.72 17.63
CA VAL A 151 -1.62 13.50 17.94
C VAL A 151 -2.73 12.62 18.53
N VAL A 152 -3.04 11.49 17.88
CA VAL A 152 -4.16 10.65 18.28
C VAL A 152 -3.85 9.86 19.55
N ARG A 153 -2.61 9.34 19.70
CA ARG A 153 -2.18 8.70 20.95
C ARG A 153 -1.76 9.72 22.00
N GLY A 154 -0.97 10.73 21.63
CA GLY A 154 -0.33 11.64 22.59
C GLY A 154 -1.23 12.71 23.18
N ARG A 155 -2.13 13.33 22.39
CA ARG A 155 -2.96 14.46 22.84
C ARG A 155 -4.37 14.05 23.25
N MET A 156 -4.90 13.02 22.60
CA MET A 156 -6.29 12.61 22.80
C MET A 156 -6.42 11.37 23.71
N ALA A 157 -5.35 10.58 23.87
CA ALA A 157 -5.37 9.28 24.58
C ALA A 157 -6.45 8.31 24.05
N LEU A 158 -6.95 8.53 22.83
CA LEU A 158 -8.07 7.79 22.25
C LEU A 158 -7.62 6.53 21.53
N CYS A 159 -6.35 6.45 21.11
CA CYS A 159 -5.85 5.35 20.31
C CYS A 159 -4.57 4.73 20.85
N TYR A 160 -4.49 3.41 20.77
CA TYR A 160 -3.29 2.63 21.10
C TYR A 160 -2.38 2.46 19.90
N GLU A 161 -2.98 2.36 18.70
CA GLU A 161 -2.33 2.22 17.41
C GLU A 161 -2.98 3.16 16.43
N ALA A 162 -2.18 3.89 15.65
CA ALA A 162 -2.63 4.69 14.53
C ALA A 162 -1.52 4.78 13.49
N GLY A 163 -1.87 4.67 12.21
CA GLY A 163 -0.90 4.70 11.13
C GLY A 163 -1.54 4.85 9.76
N SER A 164 -0.72 5.01 8.74
CA SER A 164 -1.17 5.12 7.35
C SER A 164 -0.27 4.33 6.40
N TRP A 165 -0.86 3.88 5.31
CA TRP A 165 -0.17 3.13 4.26
C TRP A 165 -0.58 3.65 2.89
N TYR A 166 0.34 3.59 1.93
CA TYR A 166 0.11 4.05 0.57
C TYR A 166 0.44 2.97 -0.46
N ASP A 167 -0.58 2.58 -1.24
CA ASP A 167 -0.41 1.74 -2.41
C ASP A 167 -0.19 2.59 -3.67
N GLY A 168 1.03 2.57 -4.17
CA GLY A 168 1.38 3.25 -5.42
C GLY A 168 0.86 2.58 -6.68
N HIS A 169 0.56 1.28 -6.69
CA HIS A 169 -0.05 0.62 -7.87
C HIS A 169 -1.47 1.11 -8.10
N LYS A 170 -2.20 1.41 -7.02
CA LYS A 170 -3.61 1.84 -7.09
C LYS A 170 -3.85 3.32 -6.84
N GLY A 171 -2.88 4.05 -6.32
CA GLY A 171 -3.09 5.42 -5.83
C GLY A 171 -4.07 5.43 -4.66
N ILE A 172 -3.91 4.49 -3.72
CA ILE A 172 -4.75 4.40 -2.53
C ILE A 172 -3.90 4.75 -1.31
N LEU A 173 -4.37 5.69 -0.51
CA LEU A 173 -3.85 5.95 0.83
C LEU A 173 -4.87 5.40 1.83
N THR A 174 -4.44 4.66 2.84
CA THR A 174 -5.25 4.22 3.96
C THR A 174 -4.74 4.86 5.24
N ALA A 175 -5.63 5.17 6.16
CA ALA A 175 -5.30 5.55 7.53
C ALA A 175 -6.17 4.74 8.48
N SER A 176 -5.58 4.16 9.51
CA SER A 176 -6.30 3.30 10.45
C SER A 176 -5.91 3.58 11.89
N ALA A 177 -6.83 3.26 12.80
CA ALA A 177 -6.59 3.36 14.22
C ALA A 177 -7.46 2.36 15.01
N GLY A 178 -7.01 2.00 16.21
CA GLY A 178 -7.80 1.26 17.21
C GLY A 178 -8.15 2.16 18.39
N CYS A 179 -9.42 2.24 18.75
CA CYS A 179 -9.97 3.14 19.78
C CYS A 179 -11.22 2.56 20.48
N GLY A 180 -11.75 3.27 21.49
CA GLY A 180 -13.06 2.96 22.06
C GLY A 180 -14.19 3.20 21.05
N ARG A 181 -15.31 2.49 21.17
CA ARG A 181 -16.45 2.65 20.24
C ARG A 181 -17.00 4.07 20.21
N THR A 182 -17.06 4.72 21.36
CA THR A 182 -17.55 6.11 21.50
C THR A 182 -16.64 7.13 20.82
N ASP A 183 -15.38 6.75 20.59
CA ASP A 183 -14.34 7.66 20.10
C ASP A 183 -14.16 7.60 18.58
N LEU A 184 -14.79 6.62 17.91
CA LEU A 184 -14.71 6.44 16.46
C LEU A 184 -14.96 7.75 15.67
N PRO A 185 -16.00 8.56 15.98
CA PRO A 185 -16.22 9.82 15.25
C PRO A 185 -15.11 10.85 15.48
N ALA A 186 -14.58 10.94 16.70
CA ALA A 186 -13.52 11.87 17.05
C ALA A 186 -12.20 11.49 16.37
N VAL A 187 -11.87 10.20 16.34
CA VAL A 187 -10.69 9.67 15.65
C VAL A 187 -10.78 9.89 14.14
N GLU A 188 -11.95 9.66 13.54
CA GLU A 188 -12.17 9.94 12.12
C GLU A 188 -11.92 11.42 11.79
N GLN A 189 -12.52 12.32 12.58
CA GLN A 189 -12.36 13.76 12.41
C GLN A 189 -10.90 14.19 12.55
N GLU A 190 -10.17 13.61 13.51
CA GLU A 190 -8.77 13.92 13.73
C GLU A 190 -7.89 13.47 12.55
N ILE A 191 -8.12 12.27 11.99
CA ILE A 191 -7.40 11.81 10.79
C ILE A 191 -7.63 12.76 9.61
N LEU A 192 -8.89 13.16 9.37
CA LEU A 192 -9.23 14.12 8.32
C LEU A 192 -8.63 15.49 8.58
N HIS A 193 -8.61 15.93 9.85
CA HIS A 193 -8.01 17.19 10.26
C HIS A 193 -6.50 17.20 9.99
N GLN A 194 -5.76 16.15 10.38
CA GLN A 194 -4.32 16.07 10.14
C GLN A 194 -3.96 16.12 8.65
N LEU A 195 -4.76 15.47 7.79
CA LEU A 195 -4.59 15.59 6.34
C LEU A 195 -4.88 17.01 5.84
N ALA A 196 -5.89 17.70 6.39
CA ALA A 196 -6.20 19.09 6.06
C ALA A 196 -5.13 20.08 6.53
N GLU A 197 -4.51 19.84 7.70
CA GLU A 197 -3.36 20.61 8.19
C GLU A 197 -2.18 20.49 7.21
N LEU A 198 -1.86 19.27 6.75
CA LEU A 198 -0.82 19.03 5.73
C LEU A 198 -1.15 19.74 4.40
N ALA A 199 -2.41 19.68 3.95
CA ALA A 199 -2.88 20.39 2.76
C ALA A 199 -2.81 21.93 2.87
N ALA A 200 -2.91 22.45 4.09
CA ALA A 200 -2.79 23.87 4.39
C ALA A 200 -1.34 24.33 4.65
N GLY A 201 -0.36 23.43 4.59
CA GLY A 201 1.04 23.75 4.87
C GLY A 201 1.33 23.99 6.36
N ARG A 202 0.47 23.51 7.25
CA ARG A 202 0.64 23.63 8.70
C ARG A 202 1.53 22.50 9.22
N PHE A 203 2.78 22.48 8.78
CA PHE A 203 3.86 21.61 9.26
C PHE A 203 5.17 22.39 9.32
N SER A 204 6.08 21.95 10.18
CA SER A 204 7.41 22.58 10.26
C SER A 204 8.35 21.98 9.22
N GLN A 205 9.39 22.73 8.82
CA GLN A 205 10.45 22.16 7.98
C GLN A 205 11.10 20.95 8.64
N SER A 206 11.29 20.98 9.96
CA SER A 206 11.84 19.85 10.72
C SER A 206 11.00 18.58 10.56
N GLU A 207 9.67 18.70 10.54
CA GLU A 207 8.78 17.56 10.38
C GLU A 207 8.95 16.90 9.00
N LEU A 208 9.04 17.73 7.95
CA LEU A 208 9.32 17.26 6.59
C LEU A 208 10.69 16.58 6.51
N GLU A 209 11.73 17.19 7.08
CA GLU A 209 13.08 16.61 7.08
C GLU A 209 13.18 15.32 7.89
N THR A 210 12.43 15.19 8.99
CA THR A 210 12.35 13.93 9.75
C THR A 210 11.73 12.83 8.90
N ALA A 211 10.60 13.09 8.25
CA ALA A 211 9.98 12.12 7.34
C ALA A 211 10.90 11.74 6.17
N ARG A 212 11.59 12.72 5.58
CA ARG A 212 12.57 12.50 4.51
C ARG A 212 13.74 11.64 4.99
N THR A 213 14.32 11.97 6.14
CA THR A 213 15.46 11.24 6.71
C THR A 213 15.09 9.79 7.01
N GLY A 214 13.88 9.55 7.52
CA GLY A 214 13.34 8.20 7.72
C GLY A 214 13.29 7.39 6.43
N LEU A 215 12.62 7.92 5.39
CA LEU A 215 12.52 7.25 4.09
C LEU A 215 13.89 7.01 3.43
N LEU A 216 14.81 7.98 3.51
CA LEU A 216 16.16 7.81 3.00
C LEU A 216 16.94 6.73 3.75
N SER A 217 16.71 6.60 5.06
CA SER A 217 17.30 5.54 5.87
C SER A 217 16.72 4.17 5.51
N ASP A 218 15.40 4.08 5.31
CA ASP A 218 14.73 2.86 4.84
C ASP A 218 15.27 2.39 3.49
N LEU A 219 15.47 3.32 2.54
CA LEU A 219 16.03 3.01 1.23
C LEU A 219 17.49 2.56 1.29
N ARG A 220 18.27 3.04 2.27
CA ARG A 220 19.64 2.55 2.49
C ARG A 220 19.62 1.14 3.05
N LEU A 221 18.84 0.90 4.11
CA LEU A 221 18.71 -0.41 4.75
C LEU A 221 18.11 -1.49 3.82
N LEU A 222 17.31 -1.07 2.85
CA LEU A 222 16.76 -1.94 1.82
C LEU A 222 17.86 -2.64 1.01
N CYS A 223 18.97 -1.95 0.71
CA CYS A 223 20.09 -2.50 -0.05
C CYS A 223 20.84 -3.61 0.69
N ASP A 224 20.72 -3.67 2.01
CA ASP A 224 21.37 -4.69 2.85
C ASP A 224 20.53 -5.97 2.97
N SER A 225 19.31 -5.98 2.40
CA SER A 225 18.40 -7.11 2.45
C SER A 225 18.04 -7.60 1.03
N PRO A 226 18.57 -8.76 0.60
CA PRO A 226 18.23 -9.34 -0.69
C PRO A 226 16.72 -9.45 -0.95
N GLY A 227 15.95 -9.84 0.07
CA GLY A 227 14.49 -9.97 -0.04
C GLY A 227 13.77 -8.63 -0.21
N ARG A 228 14.18 -7.58 0.52
CA ARG A 228 13.58 -6.25 0.35
C ARG A 228 13.97 -5.60 -0.99
N LEU A 229 15.20 -5.88 -1.44
CA LEU A 229 15.67 -5.41 -2.74
C LEU A 229 14.90 -6.08 -3.88
N ASP A 230 14.66 -7.40 -3.79
CA ASP A 230 13.79 -8.13 -4.71
C ASP A 230 12.37 -7.57 -4.73
N GLU A 231 11.74 -7.36 -3.56
CA GLU A 231 10.40 -6.80 -3.47
C GLU A 231 10.29 -5.41 -4.11
N PHE A 232 11.29 -4.54 -3.89
CA PHE A 232 11.35 -3.21 -4.49
C PHE A 232 11.40 -3.26 -6.02
N TYR A 233 12.29 -4.09 -6.57
CA TYR A 233 12.43 -4.18 -8.02
C TYR A 233 11.28 -4.94 -8.66
N THR A 234 10.76 -6.00 -8.02
CA THR A 234 9.61 -6.78 -8.52
C THR A 234 8.36 -5.92 -8.65
N GLY A 235 8.02 -5.15 -7.60
CA GLY A 235 6.86 -4.25 -7.64
C GLY A 235 6.97 -3.22 -8.78
N ARG A 236 8.16 -2.65 -8.97
CA ARG A 236 8.40 -1.67 -10.04
C ARG A 236 8.44 -2.30 -11.43
N ALA A 237 9.04 -3.46 -11.57
CA ALA A 237 9.11 -4.21 -12.82
C ALA A 237 7.71 -4.60 -13.29
N ALA A 238 6.79 -4.96 -12.38
CA ALA A 238 5.37 -5.19 -12.71
C ALA A 238 4.73 -3.98 -13.41
N GLU A 239 5.14 -2.76 -13.05
CA GLU A 239 4.74 -1.52 -13.70
C GLU A 239 5.69 -1.09 -14.85
N GLY A 240 6.69 -1.90 -15.22
CA GLY A 240 7.66 -1.53 -16.26
C GLY A 240 8.53 -0.33 -15.87
N ILE A 241 8.77 -0.14 -14.58
CA ILE A 241 9.60 0.93 -14.01
C ILE A 241 10.97 0.34 -13.65
N SER A 242 12.04 1.01 -14.06
CA SER A 242 13.43 0.61 -13.78
C SER A 242 14.15 1.51 -12.78
N GLN A 243 13.42 2.37 -12.06
CA GLN A 243 13.99 3.29 -11.06
C GLN A 243 14.68 2.52 -9.93
N SER A 244 15.94 2.83 -9.68
CA SER A 244 16.74 2.30 -8.57
C SER A 244 16.40 2.97 -7.22
N PRO A 245 16.78 2.34 -6.08
CA PRO A 245 16.64 2.98 -4.77
C PRO A 245 17.35 4.33 -4.67
N ALA A 246 18.52 4.47 -5.32
CA ALA A 246 19.30 5.71 -5.33
C ALA A 246 18.60 6.84 -6.10
N GLU A 247 17.98 6.54 -7.25
CA GLU A 247 17.21 7.51 -8.02
C GLU A 247 15.94 7.94 -7.27
N LEU A 248 15.28 7.01 -6.56
CA LEU A 248 14.15 7.36 -5.69
C LEU A 248 14.58 8.24 -4.53
N ALA A 249 15.72 7.93 -3.90
CA ALA A 249 16.29 8.74 -2.83
C ALA A 249 16.61 10.16 -3.31
N ALA A 250 17.22 10.31 -4.49
CA ALA A 250 17.48 11.61 -5.09
C ALA A 250 16.18 12.39 -5.35
N ALA A 251 15.15 11.72 -5.85
CA ALA A 251 13.84 12.33 -6.08
C ALA A 251 13.17 12.78 -4.77
N LEU A 252 13.30 12.01 -3.67
CA LEU A 252 12.81 12.39 -2.34
C LEU A 252 13.52 13.65 -1.79
N CYS A 253 14.82 13.80 -2.04
CA CYS A 253 15.57 14.99 -1.65
C CYS A 253 15.10 16.26 -2.39
N ALA A 254 14.57 16.11 -3.60
CA ALA A 254 14.11 17.24 -4.41
C ALA A 254 12.69 17.72 -4.05
N VAL A 255 11.94 16.96 -3.24
CA VAL A 255 10.55 17.30 -2.88
C VAL A 255 10.52 18.52 -1.96
N THR A 256 9.68 19.50 -2.31
CA THR A 256 9.47 20.74 -1.54
C THR A 256 8.26 20.65 -0.61
N ALA A 257 8.12 21.61 0.31
CA ALA A 257 6.94 21.71 1.17
C ALA A 257 5.67 22.01 0.35
N GLU A 258 5.79 22.82 -0.69
CA GLU A 258 4.72 23.16 -1.62
C GLU A 258 4.20 21.93 -2.35
N ASP A 259 5.10 21.03 -2.78
CA ASP A 259 4.73 19.76 -3.41
C ASP A 259 3.89 18.90 -2.47
N VAL A 260 4.30 18.77 -1.20
CA VAL A 260 3.56 18.01 -0.18
C VAL A 260 2.17 18.61 0.04
N CYS A 261 2.06 19.94 0.13
CA CYS A 261 0.77 20.62 0.24
C CYS A 261 -0.14 20.33 -0.97
N ALA A 262 0.42 20.39 -2.18
CA ALA A 262 -0.30 20.13 -3.40
C ALA A 262 -0.77 18.67 -3.49
N ALA A 263 0.07 17.72 -3.09
CA ALA A 263 -0.28 16.30 -3.02
C ALA A 263 -1.39 16.04 -2.00
N ALA A 264 -1.28 16.60 -0.79
CA ALA A 264 -2.32 16.47 0.24
C ALA A 264 -3.69 17.00 -0.23
N ARG A 265 -3.71 18.10 -0.99
CA ARG A 265 -4.93 18.64 -1.63
C ARG A 265 -5.51 17.75 -2.72
N ARG A 266 -4.80 16.74 -3.23
CA ARG A 266 -5.30 15.78 -4.23
C ARG A 266 -5.85 14.50 -3.60
N VAL A 267 -5.58 14.26 -2.32
CA VAL A 267 -6.12 13.12 -1.57
C VAL A 267 -7.62 13.33 -1.35
N ARG A 268 -8.45 12.36 -1.73
CA ARG A 268 -9.92 12.42 -1.63
C ARG A 268 -10.44 11.27 -0.77
N PRO A 269 -11.22 11.56 0.30
CA PRO A 269 -11.87 10.50 1.08
C PRO A 269 -12.82 9.67 0.20
N ASP A 270 -12.74 8.36 0.31
CA ASP A 270 -13.52 7.41 -0.49
C ASP A 270 -14.47 6.58 0.38
N ALA A 271 -13.93 5.92 1.40
CA ALA A 271 -14.69 5.04 2.27
C ALA A 271 -14.16 5.07 3.71
N VAL A 272 -15.06 4.83 4.66
CA VAL A 272 -14.75 4.53 6.06
C VAL A 272 -15.34 3.17 6.38
N TYR A 273 -14.53 2.29 6.98
CA TYR A 273 -14.96 1.02 7.53
C TYR A 273 -14.68 0.99 9.03
N THR A 274 -15.69 0.64 9.83
CA THR A 274 -15.54 0.46 11.28
C THR A 274 -15.83 -0.98 11.70
N LEU A 275 -15.01 -1.49 12.62
CA LEU A 275 -15.33 -2.66 13.43
C LEU A 275 -15.71 -2.15 14.82
N GLU A 276 -16.96 -2.37 15.22
CA GLU A 276 -17.50 -1.90 16.50
C GLU A 276 -17.54 -3.04 17.51
N GLU A 277 -17.13 -2.75 18.74
CA GLU A 277 -17.28 -3.68 19.85
C GLU A 277 -18.77 -3.92 20.16
N ALA A 278 -19.10 -5.20 20.39
CA ALA A 278 -20.45 -5.67 20.65
C ALA A 278 -21.00 -5.17 21.99
#